data_AF-A0AAE9B1T5-F1
#
_entry.id   AF-A0AAE9B1T5-F1
#
_cell.length_a   1.000
_cell.length_b   1.000
_cell.length_c   1.000
_cell.angle_alpha   90.00
_cell.angle_beta   90.00
_cell.angle_gamma   90.00
#
_symmetry.space_group_name_H-M   'P 1'
#
loop_
_entity.id
_entity.type
_entity.pdbx_description
1 polymer ?
#
loop_
_entity_poly.entity_id
_entity_poly.type
_entity_poly.pdbx_seq_one_letter_code
_entity_poly.pdbx_strand_id
1 'polypeptide(L)'
;MLNRQVQLAPPPDVPGRLGSDGFRPEIQAIRAVSITLVVAGHLWPTRFPGAVTALDAFFVVSGYLIGAQLIREIERTGSVRITRFYARRVRRLLPAASLVLVCVVVAAFFLVPRTRWTDYAHEVMASALYGENWLLVPDFSGVIDPADFTAVTHYWSLSLEEQFYLCWPWVLLLLFMLRAPWARFTGLAVLGLASLALSVYVTAVAKGPAYLVTPVRVYEFVIGTMLALGGTRFVLPKATAAAASLLGWAAILLPVPFIDHYSPYPGAIALIPAVGAALVIVADASGRHWRLTSSAPMQLLGDLSYSVYLWHYPLIILTPYAVPGGVLTEWMRWGVIVASVVLAYSTKRLVEDPVRTWPLLVDSTRLTFVAMVACMATVCLAAGALLWA
;
A
#
# COMPACT_ATOMS: atom_id res chain seq x y z
N MET A 1 -25.87 59.13 20.67
CA MET A 1 -26.32 58.89 19.27
C MET A 1 -25.40 59.71 18.38
N LEU A 2 -24.59 59.26 17.43
CA LEU A 2 -24.42 58.01 16.69
C LEU A 2 -22.92 57.81 16.44
N ASN A 3 -22.47 56.56 16.52
CA ASN A 3 -21.09 56.11 16.41
C ASN A 3 -20.72 55.95 14.92
N ARG A 4 -19.73 56.70 14.41
CA ARG A 4 -19.17 56.50 13.04
C ARG A 4 -18.28 55.25 13.07
N GLN A 5 -18.74 54.18 12.44
CA GLN A 5 -17.91 52.99 12.19
C GLN A 5 -16.81 53.33 11.18
N VAL A 6 -15.56 53.23 11.64
CA VAL A 6 -14.38 53.18 10.79
C VAL A 6 -14.36 51.81 10.10
N GLN A 7 -14.55 51.81 8.79
CA GLN A 7 -14.44 50.65 7.94
C GLN A 7 -12.95 50.32 7.78
N LEU A 8 -12.46 49.33 8.52
CA LEU A 8 -11.10 48.81 8.36
C LEU A 8 -10.98 48.12 7.01
N ALA A 9 -9.98 48.51 6.21
CA ALA A 9 -9.63 47.84 4.97
C ALA A 9 -9.32 46.35 5.23
N PRO A 10 -9.69 45.43 4.31
CA PRO A 10 -9.34 44.02 4.44
C PRO A 10 -7.81 43.85 4.45
N PRO A 11 -7.27 42.90 5.23
CA PRO A 11 -5.84 42.64 5.24
C PRO A 11 -5.37 42.18 3.84
N PRO A 12 -4.13 42.50 3.44
CA PRO A 12 -3.58 42.09 2.16
C PRO A 12 -3.57 40.56 2.04
N ASP A 13 -3.98 40.05 0.88
CA ASP A 13 -4.07 38.64 0.55
C ASP A 13 -2.83 37.86 0.98
N VAL A 14 -3.04 36.86 1.85
CA VAL A 14 -2.04 35.83 2.13
C VAL A 14 -1.93 34.93 0.90
N PRO A 15 -0.80 34.90 0.18
CA PRO A 15 -0.63 33.99 -0.94
C PRO A 15 -0.38 32.59 -0.38
N GLY A 16 -1.44 31.78 -0.28
CA GLY A 16 -1.33 30.46 0.31
C GLY A 16 -2.66 29.74 0.49
N ARG A 17 -3.59 29.86 -0.45
CA ARG A 17 -4.65 28.84 -0.57
C ARG A 17 -4.01 27.58 -1.14
N LEU A 18 -3.60 26.67 -0.25
CA LEU A 18 -3.53 25.25 -0.59
C LEU A 18 -4.81 24.91 -1.34
N GLY A 19 -4.69 24.33 -2.53
CA GLY A 19 -5.83 23.97 -3.38
C GLY A 19 -6.92 23.27 -2.56
N SER A 20 -8.16 23.68 -2.79
CA SER A 20 -9.38 23.11 -2.22
C SER A 20 -9.31 21.58 -2.14
N ASP A 21 -9.53 21.04 -0.93
CA ASP A 21 -9.70 19.64 -0.53
C ASP A 21 -8.49 18.79 -0.09
N GLY A 22 -7.25 19.31 -0.08
CA GLY A 22 -6.11 18.52 0.43
C GLY A 22 -5.82 17.23 -0.38
N PHE A 23 -6.38 17.15 -1.59
CA PHE A 23 -6.11 16.11 -2.57
C PHE A 23 -4.71 16.28 -3.16
N ARG A 24 -4.04 15.16 -3.42
CA ARG A 24 -2.60 15.07 -3.75
C ARG A 24 -2.42 14.24 -5.03
N PRO A 25 -2.52 14.85 -6.23
CA PRO A 25 -2.51 14.13 -7.50
C PRO A 25 -1.27 13.24 -7.71
N GLU A 26 -0.12 13.66 -7.20
CA GLU A 26 1.14 12.93 -7.29
C GLU A 26 1.14 11.64 -6.46
N ILE A 27 0.45 11.63 -5.31
CA ILE A 27 0.30 10.41 -4.51
C ILE A 27 -0.52 9.38 -5.29
N GLN A 28 -1.59 9.81 -5.95
CA GLN A 28 -2.40 8.92 -6.79
C GLN A 28 -1.62 8.44 -8.00
N ALA A 29 -0.81 9.30 -8.61
CA ALA A 29 0.05 8.91 -9.71
C ALA A 29 1.09 7.85 -9.31
N ILE A 30 1.74 7.99 -8.14
CA ILE A 30 2.66 6.96 -7.63
C ILE A 30 1.90 5.65 -7.44
N ARG A 31 0.73 5.68 -6.79
CA ARG A 31 -0.10 4.47 -6.60
C ARG A 31 -0.49 3.81 -7.93
N ALA A 32 -0.88 4.60 -8.92
CA ALA A 32 -1.27 4.13 -10.25
C ALA A 32 -0.11 3.49 -11.01
N VAL A 33 1.07 4.14 -11.00
CA VAL A 33 2.29 3.57 -11.59
C VAL A 33 2.69 2.30 -10.86
N SER A 34 2.68 2.32 -9.52
CA SER A 34 3.05 1.14 -8.73
C SER A 34 2.16 -0.06 -9.03
N ILE A 35 0.83 0.10 -9.02
CA ILE A 35 -0.07 -1.01 -9.33
C ILE A 35 0.06 -1.49 -10.78
N THR A 36 0.30 -0.58 -11.73
CA THR A 36 0.53 -0.94 -13.14
C THR A 36 1.77 -1.81 -13.29
N LEU A 37 2.88 -1.41 -12.66
CA LEU A 37 4.12 -2.17 -12.68
C LEU A 37 3.95 -3.53 -12.01
N VAL A 38 3.31 -3.59 -10.84
CA VAL A 38 3.02 -4.86 -10.14
C VAL A 38 2.21 -5.82 -11.02
N VAL A 39 1.12 -5.35 -11.64
CA VAL A 39 0.30 -6.18 -12.54
C VAL A 39 1.11 -6.62 -13.77
N ALA A 40 1.89 -5.72 -14.37
CA ALA A 40 2.73 -6.03 -15.51
C ALA A 40 3.84 -7.04 -15.17
N GLY A 41 4.43 -6.94 -13.99
CA GLY A 41 5.43 -7.88 -13.46
C GLY A 41 4.89 -9.29 -13.31
N HIS A 42 3.66 -9.44 -12.84
CA HIS A 42 3.04 -10.75 -12.71
C HIS A 42 2.62 -11.36 -14.05
N LEU A 43 2.18 -10.55 -15.02
CA LEU A 43 1.75 -11.03 -16.33
C LEU A 43 2.90 -11.25 -17.32
N TRP A 44 3.98 -10.47 -17.20
CA TRP A 44 5.18 -10.57 -18.06
C TRP A 44 6.46 -10.49 -17.22
N PRO A 45 6.74 -11.48 -16.36
CA PRO A 45 7.88 -11.46 -15.44
C PRO A 45 9.24 -11.34 -16.14
N THR A 46 9.37 -11.86 -17.37
CA THR A 46 10.61 -11.74 -18.14
C THR A 46 10.80 -10.37 -18.79
N ARG A 47 9.72 -9.60 -19.00
CA ARG A 47 9.79 -8.24 -19.56
C ARG A 47 9.94 -7.19 -18.47
N PHE A 48 9.42 -7.47 -17.27
CA PHE A 48 9.45 -6.56 -16.12
C PHE A 48 9.96 -7.28 -14.87
N PRO A 49 11.20 -7.80 -14.88
CA PRO A 49 11.74 -8.62 -13.78
C PRO A 49 11.82 -7.86 -12.45
N GLY A 50 12.05 -6.55 -12.51
CA GLY A 50 12.18 -5.68 -11.35
C GLY A 50 10.88 -5.01 -10.94
N ALA A 51 9.73 -5.42 -11.48
CA ALA A 51 8.44 -4.81 -11.17
C ALA A 51 8.09 -4.80 -9.66
N VAL A 52 8.64 -5.75 -8.89
CA VAL A 52 8.48 -5.81 -7.43
C VAL A 52 8.98 -4.55 -6.71
N THR A 53 9.96 -3.84 -7.29
CA THR A 53 10.53 -2.59 -6.78
C THR A 53 9.49 -1.45 -6.70
N ALA A 54 8.40 -1.57 -7.44
CA ALA A 54 7.29 -0.64 -7.41
C ALA A 54 6.56 -0.63 -6.04
N LEU A 55 6.67 -1.71 -5.26
CA LEU A 55 6.15 -1.81 -3.89
C LEU A 55 6.89 -0.87 -2.94
N ASP A 56 8.19 -0.65 -3.15
CA ASP A 56 9.01 0.22 -2.30
C ASP A 56 8.48 1.67 -2.33
N ALA A 57 8.14 2.15 -3.53
CA ALA A 57 7.50 3.45 -3.73
C ALA A 57 6.10 3.52 -3.10
N PHE A 58 5.36 2.42 -3.15
CA PHE A 58 4.03 2.31 -2.53
C PHE A 58 4.12 2.37 -0.99
N PHE A 59 5.07 1.67 -0.37
CA PHE A 59 5.29 1.71 1.07
C PHE A 59 5.70 3.10 1.58
N VAL A 60 6.49 3.85 0.81
CA VAL A 60 6.77 5.26 1.11
C VAL A 60 5.49 6.10 1.10
N VAL A 61 4.61 5.91 0.11
CA VAL A 61 3.31 6.59 0.06
C VAL A 61 2.44 6.23 1.28
N SER A 62 2.39 4.95 1.66
CA SER A 62 1.64 4.48 2.81
C SER A 62 2.16 5.07 4.12
N GLY A 63 3.48 5.09 4.31
CA GLY A 63 4.14 5.76 5.43
C GLY A 63 3.83 7.26 5.47
N TYR A 64 3.85 7.93 4.32
CA TYR A 64 3.51 9.35 4.21
C TYR A 64 2.07 9.62 4.63
N LEU A 65 1.10 8.90 4.07
CA LEU A 65 -0.33 9.14 4.31
C LEU A 65 -0.70 8.88 5.77
N ILE A 66 -0.23 7.75 6.34
CA ILE A 66 -0.49 7.37 7.73
C ILE A 66 0.23 8.30 8.68
N GLY A 67 1.52 8.56 8.44
CA GLY A 67 2.33 9.49 9.21
C GLY A 67 1.68 10.86 9.26
N ALA A 68 1.30 11.42 8.10
CA ALA A 68 0.68 12.74 8.03
C ALA A 68 -0.68 12.79 8.73
N GLN A 69 -1.48 11.72 8.63
CA GLN A 69 -2.77 11.63 9.34
C GLN A 69 -2.59 11.63 10.86
N LEU A 70 -1.67 10.79 11.37
CA LEU A 70 -1.43 10.63 12.81
C LEU A 70 -0.73 11.85 13.40
N ILE A 71 0.31 12.36 12.75
CA ILE A 71 1.05 13.57 13.17
C ILE A 71 0.10 14.75 13.30
N ARG A 72 -0.77 15.00 12.30
CA ARG A 72 -1.77 16.07 12.38
C ARG A 72 -2.75 15.89 13.54
N GLU A 73 -3.15 14.66 13.86
CA GLU A 73 -4.04 14.39 14.99
C GLU A 73 -3.34 14.67 16.33
N ILE A 74 -2.08 14.24 16.47
CA ILE A 74 -1.24 14.48 17.65
C ILE A 74 -0.98 15.97 17.84
N GLU A 75 -0.56 16.68 16.80
CA GLU A 75 -0.29 18.12 16.88
C GLU A 75 -1.54 18.92 17.25
N ARG A 76 -2.71 18.50 16.78
CA ARG A 76 -3.98 19.18 17.07
C ARG A 76 -4.56 18.84 18.44
N THR A 77 -4.38 17.62 18.93
CA THR A 77 -5.12 17.11 20.11
C THR A 77 -4.23 16.60 21.25
N GLY A 78 -2.92 16.55 21.06
CA GLY A 78 -1.95 15.97 22.00
C GLY A 78 -1.97 14.45 22.10
N SER A 79 -2.84 13.77 21.34
CA SER A 79 -3.00 12.30 21.38
C SER A 79 -3.53 11.75 20.05
N VAL A 80 -3.72 10.44 19.97
CA VAL A 80 -4.38 9.76 18.85
C VAL A 80 -5.57 8.99 19.38
N ARG A 81 -6.74 9.12 18.75
CA ARG A 81 -7.88 8.24 19.05
C ARG A 81 -7.73 6.91 18.34
N ILE A 82 -6.91 6.03 18.92
CA ILE A 82 -6.46 4.75 18.33
C ILE A 82 -7.64 3.88 17.87
N THR A 83 -8.68 3.74 18.69
CA THR A 83 -9.88 2.96 18.32
C THR A 83 -10.58 3.52 17.08
N ARG A 84 -10.68 4.84 16.96
CA ARG A 84 -11.24 5.48 15.76
C ARG A 84 -10.32 5.37 14.55
N PHE A 85 -9.01 5.38 14.76
CA PHE A 85 -8.02 5.16 13.70
C PHE A 85 -8.19 3.77 13.07
N TYR A 86 -8.18 2.71 13.89
CA TYR A 86 -8.37 1.34 13.39
C TYR A 86 -9.76 1.11 12.82
N ALA A 87 -10.82 1.64 13.45
CA ALA A 87 -12.18 1.50 12.90
C ALA A 87 -12.32 2.11 11.49
N ARG A 88 -11.61 3.20 11.17
CA ARG A 88 -11.60 3.75 9.80
C ARG A 88 -10.86 2.85 8.81
N ARG A 89 -9.80 2.18 9.25
CA ARG A 89 -9.00 1.27 8.42
C ARG A 89 -9.75 -0.02 8.12
N VAL A 90 -10.34 -0.63 9.16
CA VAL A 90 -11.21 -1.80 9.03
C VAL A 90 -12.27 -1.58 7.97
N ARG A 91 -13.04 -0.49 8.06
CA ARG A 91 -14.12 -0.18 7.11
C ARG A 91 -13.65 0.11 5.68
N ARG A 92 -12.38 0.47 5.50
CA ARG A 92 -11.81 0.81 4.20
C ARG A 92 -11.20 -0.41 3.50
N LEU A 93 -10.54 -1.29 4.25
CA LEU A 93 -9.70 -2.35 3.67
C LEU A 93 -10.38 -3.72 3.76
N LEU A 94 -10.85 -4.08 4.96
CA LEU A 94 -11.34 -5.43 5.21
C LEU A 94 -12.49 -5.90 4.29
N PRO A 95 -13.51 -5.08 3.96
CA PRO A 95 -14.64 -5.55 3.15
C PRO A 95 -14.23 -6.07 1.77
N ALA A 96 -13.37 -5.32 1.08
CA ALA A 96 -12.90 -5.71 -0.24
C ALA A 96 -11.94 -6.90 -0.16
N ALA A 97 -10.98 -6.88 0.79
CA ALA A 97 -10.06 -7.99 1.02
C ALA A 97 -10.80 -9.29 1.32
N SER A 98 -11.78 -9.28 2.23
CA SER A 98 -12.55 -10.47 2.61
C SER A 98 -13.43 -10.98 1.47
N LEU A 99 -14.05 -10.10 0.67
CA LEU A 99 -14.79 -10.53 -0.51
C LEU A 99 -13.89 -11.33 -1.45
N VAL A 100 -12.71 -10.81 -1.78
CA VAL A 100 -11.78 -11.47 -2.69
C VAL A 100 -11.32 -12.81 -2.11
N LEU A 101 -11.00 -12.88 -0.82
CA LEU A 101 -10.63 -14.13 -0.16
C LEU A 101 -11.75 -15.19 -0.24
N VAL A 102 -13.02 -14.80 -0.01
CA VAL A 102 -14.17 -15.72 -0.18
C VAL A 102 -14.29 -16.17 -1.63
N CYS A 103 -14.17 -15.25 -2.59
CA CYS A 103 -14.20 -15.59 -4.02
C CYS A 103 -13.08 -16.55 -4.40
N VAL A 104 -11.87 -16.41 -3.83
CA VAL A 104 -10.77 -17.35 -4.01
C VAL A 104 -11.12 -18.73 -3.46
N VAL A 105 -11.65 -18.82 -2.23
CA VAL A 105 -12.04 -20.12 -1.65
C VAL A 105 -13.07 -20.82 -2.53
N VAL A 106 -14.09 -20.10 -2.99
CA VAL A 106 -15.11 -20.63 -3.89
C VAL A 106 -14.48 -21.08 -5.21
N ALA A 107 -13.63 -20.27 -5.82
CA ALA A 107 -12.96 -20.64 -7.07
C ALA A 107 -12.02 -21.83 -6.89
N ALA A 108 -11.28 -21.91 -5.78
CA ALA A 108 -10.39 -23.02 -5.46
C ALA A 108 -11.14 -24.35 -5.34
N PHE A 109 -12.33 -24.33 -4.70
CA PHE A 109 -13.18 -25.51 -4.59
C PHE A 109 -13.58 -26.09 -5.97
N PHE A 110 -13.83 -25.24 -6.97
CA PHE A 110 -14.27 -25.68 -8.29
C PHE A 110 -13.13 -25.91 -9.30
N LEU A 111 -12.03 -25.17 -9.20
CA LEU A 111 -10.99 -25.12 -10.24
C LEU A 111 -9.68 -25.78 -9.80
N VAL A 112 -9.34 -25.72 -8.51
CA VAL A 112 -8.00 -26.10 -8.03
C VAL A 112 -8.00 -27.58 -7.61
N PRO A 113 -6.97 -28.37 -7.96
CA PRO A 113 -6.83 -29.74 -7.50
C PRO A 113 -6.84 -29.87 -5.97
N ARG A 114 -7.51 -30.90 -5.46
CA ARG A 114 -7.62 -31.20 -4.02
C ARG A 114 -6.27 -31.28 -3.29
N THR A 115 -5.21 -31.67 -3.98
CA THR A 115 -3.86 -31.73 -3.41
C THR A 115 -3.32 -30.37 -2.96
N ARG A 116 -3.86 -29.25 -3.46
CA ARG A 116 -3.46 -27.88 -3.09
C ARG A 116 -4.43 -27.19 -2.13
N TRP A 117 -5.53 -27.85 -1.76
CA TRP A 117 -6.56 -27.23 -0.92
C TRP A 117 -6.05 -26.83 0.47
N THR A 118 -5.14 -27.63 1.03
CA THR A 118 -4.48 -27.32 2.31
C THR A 118 -3.68 -26.02 2.24
N ASP A 119 -2.90 -25.82 1.19
CA ASP A 119 -2.10 -24.59 1.01
C ASP A 119 -3.01 -23.37 0.86
N TYR A 120 -4.05 -23.48 0.01
CA TYR A 120 -5.05 -22.42 -0.16
C TYR A 120 -5.78 -22.11 1.15
N ALA A 121 -6.13 -23.12 1.94
CA ALA A 121 -6.80 -22.90 3.22
C ALA A 121 -5.90 -22.13 4.20
N HIS A 122 -4.64 -22.54 4.35
CA HIS A 122 -3.68 -21.90 5.25
C HIS A 122 -3.36 -20.47 4.82
N GLU A 123 -3.06 -20.22 3.54
CA GLU A 123 -2.77 -18.87 3.05
C GLU A 123 -4.02 -17.98 3.10
N VAL A 124 -5.23 -18.47 2.79
CA VAL A 124 -6.45 -17.65 2.95
C VAL A 124 -6.66 -17.26 4.42
N MET A 125 -6.45 -18.18 5.36
CA MET A 125 -6.55 -17.88 6.79
C MET A 125 -5.48 -16.88 7.23
N ALA A 126 -4.22 -17.07 6.83
CA ALA A 126 -3.13 -16.17 7.18
C ALA A 126 -3.34 -14.78 6.57
N SER A 127 -3.78 -14.71 5.32
CA SER A 127 -4.19 -13.48 4.62
C SER A 127 -5.34 -12.76 5.33
N ALA A 128 -6.38 -13.48 5.78
CA ALA A 128 -7.50 -12.91 6.52
C ALA A 128 -7.08 -12.31 7.87
N LEU A 129 -6.04 -12.88 8.50
CA LEU A 129 -5.47 -12.45 9.77
C LEU A 129 -4.29 -11.49 9.62
N TYR A 130 -3.94 -11.07 8.39
CA TYR A 130 -2.77 -10.25 8.07
C TYR A 130 -1.44 -10.85 8.56
N GLY A 131 -1.31 -12.18 8.50
CA GLY A 131 -0.11 -12.96 8.82
C GLY A 131 0.49 -13.71 7.62
N GLU A 132 0.03 -13.44 6.40
CA GLU A 132 0.44 -14.14 5.17
C GLU A 132 1.96 -14.12 4.98
N ASN A 133 2.58 -12.95 5.16
CA ASN A 133 4.01 -12.81 4.99
C ASN A 133 4.82 -13.71 5.92
N TRP A 134 4.33 -13.92 7.16
CA TRP A 134 5.01 -14.78 8.13
C TRP A 134 4.79 -16.27 7.85
N LEU A 135 3.61 -16.64 7.35
CA LEU A 135 3.34 -18.01 6.89
C LEU A 135 4.32 -18.41 5.78
N LEU A 136 4.62 -17.49 4.86
CA LEU A 136 5.49 -17.74 3.71
C LEU A 136 7.00 -17.76 4.03
N VAL A 137 7.45 -17.23 5.17
CA VAL A 137 8.90 -17.12 5.50
C VAL A 137 9.67 -18.43 5.38
N PRO A 138 9.18 -19.59 5.88
CA PRO A 138 9.96 -20.84 5.86
C PRO A 138 10.22 -21.36 4.44
N ASP A 139 9.25 -21.18 3.54
CA ASP A 139 9.23 -21.85 2.24
C ASP A 139 9.56 -20.92 1.06
N PHE A 140 9.59 -19.61 1.28
CA PHE A 140 9.88 -18.65 0.22
C PHE A 140 11.38 -18.57 -0.09
N SER A 141 11.76 -19.15 -1.23
CA SER A 141 13.15 -19.17 -1.72
C SER A 141 13.66 -17.80 -2.20
N GLY A 142 12.77 -16.82 -2.37
CA GLY A 142 13.08 -15.54 -3.05
C GLY A 142 13.02 -15.63 -4.58
N VAL A 143 12.72 -16.81 -5.13
CA VAL A 143 12.38 -17.00 -6.54
C VAL A 143 10.85 -17.11 -6.64
N ILE A 144 10.26 -16.30 -7.51
CA ILE A 144 8.83 -16.34 -7.78
C ILE A 144 8.57 -17.44 -8.82
N ASP A 145 8.33 -18.69 -8.39
CA ASP A 145 7.75 -19.73 -9.26
C ASP A 145 6.21 -19.72 -9.11
N PRO A 146 5.45 -19.33 -10.16
CA PRO A 146 3.99 -19.35 -10.13
C PRO A 146 3.38 -20.71 -9.76
N ALA A 147 4.11 -21.82 -9.95
CA ALA A 147 3.65 -23.15 -9.59
C ALA A 147 3.51 -23.34 -8.08
N ASP A 148 4.31 -22.64 -7.27
CA ASP A 148 4.37 -22.84 -5.81
C ASP A 148 3.39 -21.93 -5.05
N PHE A 149 2.83 -20.91 -5.71
CA PHE A 149 1.96 -19.93 -5.05
C PHE A 149 0.47 -20.27 -5.14
N THR A 150 -0.28 -19.85 -4.13
CA THR A 150 -1.74 -19.84 -4.17
C THR A 150 -2.25 -18.55 -4.80
N ALA A 151 -3.56 -18.47 -5.04
CA ALA A 151 -4.20 -17.26 -5.55
C ALA A 151 -4.14 -16.06 -4.58
N VAL A 152 -3.70 -16.25 -3.33
CA VAL A 152 -3.67 -15.20 -2.30
C VAL A 152 -2.28 -14.84 -1.81
N THR A 153 -1.23 -15.53 -2.26
CA THR A 153 0.16 -15.28 -1.80
C THR A 153 0.55 -13.80 -1.82
N HIS A 154 0.14 -13.02 -2.83
CA HIS A 154 0.38 -11.57 -2.89
C HIS A 154 -0.11 -10.79 -1.65
N TYR A 155 -1.02 -11.31 -0.81
CA TYR A 155 -1.42 -10.67 0.44
C TYR A 155 -0.28 -10.54 1.46
N TRP A 156 0.89 -11.13 1.22
CA TRP A 156 2.08 -10.92 2.03
C TRP A 156 2.41 -9.43 2.20
N SER A 157 2.36 -8.65 1.11
CA SER A 157 2.74 -7.22 1.17
C SER A 157 1.69 -6.40 1.91
N LEU A 158 0.41 -6.79 1.79
CA LEU A 158 -0.70 -6.19 2.53
C LEU A 158 -0.61 -6.51 4.04
N SER A 159 -0.22 -7.73 4.39
CA SER A 159 0.00 -8.15 5.77
C SER A 159 1.11 -7.32 6.43
N LEU A 160 2.22 -7.11 5.71
CA LEU A 160 3.31 -6.25 6.14
C LEU A 160 2.83 -4.81 6.39
N GLU A 161 2.07 -4.26 5.45
CA GLU A 161 1.51 -2.90 5.53
C GLU A 161 0.54 -2.74 6.71
N GLU A 162 -0.36 -3.69 6.95
CA GLU A 162 -1.29 -3.64 8.10
C GLU A 162 -0.57 -3.81 9.44
N GLN A 163 0.47 -4.64 9.51
CA GLN A 163 1.32 -4.75 10.70
C GLN A 163 2.02 -3.42 11.01
N PHE A 164 2.49 -2.70 9.98
CA PHE A 164 2.99 -1.34 10.14
C PHE A 164 1.88 -0.41 10.67
N TYR A 165 0.67 -0.45 10.11
CA TYR A 165 -0.45 0.38 10.58
C TYR A 165 -0.86 0.10 12.02
N LEU A 166 -0.78 -1.14 12.47
CA LEU A 166 -1.06 -1.56 13.83
C LEU A 166 -0.02 -1.02 14.84
N CYS A 167 1.23 -0.87 14.41
CA CYS A 167 2.32 -0.41 15.28
C CYS A 167 2.47 1.12 15.27
N TRP A 168 2.21 1.77 14.13
CA TRP A 168 2.62 3.18 13.91
C TRP A 168 2.01 4.21 14.86
N PRO A 169 0.71 4.15 15.25
CA PRO A 169 0.14 5.08 16.22
C PRO A 169 0.92 5.10 17.54
N TRP A 170 1.37 3.95 18.01
CA TRP A 170 2.12 3.81 19.25
C TRP A 170 3.54 4.36 19.12
N VAL A 171 4.22 4.02 18.03
CA VAL A 171 5.56 4.55 17.71
C VAL A 171 5.54 6.07 17.69
N LEU A 172 4.56 6.67 17.02
CA LEU A 172 4.43 8.13 16.95
C LEU A 172 4.06 8.76 18.29
N LEU A 173 3.18 8.14 19.08
CA LEU A 173 2.88 8.63 20.43
C LEU A 173 4.14 8.67 21.31
N LEU A 174 4.94 7.60 21.30
CA LEU A 174 6.21 7.54 22.03
C LEU A 174 7.21 8.60 21.54
N LEU A 175 7.37 8.76 20.23
CA LEU A 175 8.24 9.78 19.66
C LEU A 175 7.78 11.21 20.04
N PHE A 176 6.48 11.47 20.10
CA PHE A 176 5.95 12.78 20.47
C PHE A 176 6.00 13.07 21.97
N MET A 177 6.37 12.08 22.82
CA MET A 177 6.79 12.35 24.20
C MET A 177 8.11 13.14 24.24
N LEU A 178 8.92 13.07 23.18
CA LEU A 178 10.11 13.89 23.02
C LEU A 178 9.70 15.34 22.74
N ARG A 179 10.11 16.25 23.64
CA ARG A 179 9.79 17.68 23.55
C ARG A 179 10.47 18.34 22.36
N ALA A 180 11.69 17.94 22.04
CA ALA A 180 12.47 18.55 20.97
C ALA A 180 12.06 18.00 19.59
N PRO A 181 11.71 18.87 18.61
CA PRO A 181 11.30 18.42 17.28
C PRO A 181 12.43 17.70 16.53
N TRP A 182 13.69 18.10 16.74
CA TRP A 182 14.84 17.41 16.16
C TRP A 182 14.96 15.95 16.67
N ALA A 183 14.65 15.71 17.95
CA ALA A 183 14.74 14.38 18.55
C ALA A 183 13.71 13.41 17.95
N ARG A 184 12.54 13.91 17.53
CA ARG A 184 11.53 13.12 16.79
C ARG A 184 12.05 12.67 15.44
N PHE A 185 12.71 13.59 14.72
CA PHE A 185 13.31 13.29 13.42
C PHE A 185 14.48 12.32 13.56
N THR A 186 15.36 12.53 14.55
CA THR A 186 16.46 11.61 14.88
C THR A 186 15.93 10.23 15.27
N GLY A 187 14.88 10.14 16.07
CA GLY A 187 14.26 8.87 16.45
C GLY A 187 13.74 8.08 15.25
N LEU A 188 13.04 8.75 14.31
CA LEU A 188 12.65 8.13 13.04
C LEU A 188 13.85 7.73 12.20
N ALA A 189 14.88 8.57 12.09
CA ALA A 189 16.08 8.26 11.32
C ALA A 189 16.81 7.04 11.88
N VAL A 190 16.96 6.92 13.20
CA VAL A 190 17.55 5.75 13.85
C VAL A 190 16.73 4.49 13.56
N LEU A 191 15.40 4.55 13.67
CA LEU A 191 14.51 3.43 13.36
C LEU A 191 14.64 2.99 11.89
N GLY A 192 14.64 3.96 10.97
CA GLY A 192 14.79 3.70 9.53
C GLY A 192 16.15 3.12 9.18
N LEU A 193 17.24 3.67 9.73
CA LEU A 193 18.59 3.17 9.51
C LEU A 193 18.79 1.77 10.10
N ALA A 194 18.22 1.48 11.27
CA ALA A 194 18.25 0.14 11.84
C ALA A 194 17.50 -0.88 10.97
N SER A 195 16.31 -0.52 10.47
CA SER A 195 15.54 -1.35 9.54
C SER A 195 16.27 -1.56 8.22
N LEU A 196 16.89 -0.52 7.65
CA LEU A 196 17.70 -0.62 6.43
C LEU A 196 18.95 -1.49 6.63
N ALA A 197 19.66 -1.34 7.75
CA ALA A 197 20.81 -2.17 8.08
C ALA A 197 20.40 -3.65 8.21
N LEU A 198 19.26 -3.91 8.86
CA LEU A 198 18.67 -5.24 8.93
C LEU A 198 18.30 -5.74 7.52
N SER A 199 17.74 -4.89 6.65
CA SER A 199 17.44 -5.23 5.26
C SER A 199 18.67 -5.68 4.48
N VAL A 200 19.75 -4.90 4.54
CA VAL A 200 21.01 -5.24 3.88
C VAL A 200 21.57 -6.56 4.43
N TYR A 201 21.58 -6.72 5.74
CA TYR A 201 22.07 -7.94 6.38
C TYR A 201 21.25 -9.19 6.01
N VAL A 202 19.93 -9.14 6.20
CA VAL A 202 19.05 -10.28 5.92
C VAL A 202 19.05 -10.61 4.42
N THR A 203 19.07 -9.60 3.54
CA THR A 203 19.18 -9.84 2.09
C THR A 203 20.47 -10.57 1.72
N ALA A 204 21.57 -10.33 2.44
CA ALA A 204 22.84 -11.00 2.18
C ALA A 204 22.85 -12.47 2.62
N VAL A 205 22.11 -12.84 3.66
CA VAL A 205 22.13 -14.20 4.25
C VAL A 205 20.90 -15.04 3.88
N ALA A 206 19.76 -14.42 3.62
CA ALA A 206 18.47 -15.06 3.38
C ALA A 206 17.55 -14.12 2.57
N LYS A 207 17.70 -14.12 1.24
CA LYS A 207 16.94 -13.24 0.34
C LYS A 207 15.43 -13.37 0.49
N GLY A 208 14.88 -14.59 0.49
CA GLY A 208 13.45 -14.83 0.62
C GLY A 208 12.83 -14.17 1.85
N PRO A 209 13.31 -14.48 3.08
CA PRO A 209 12.88 -13.79 4.29
C PRO A 209 13.02 -12.27 4.24
N ALA A 210 14.01 -11.71 3.53
CA ALA A 210 14.17 -10.26 3.39
C ALA A 210 12.98 -9.59 2.68
N TYR A 211 12.26 -10.28 1.78
CA TYR A 211 11.02 -9.75 1.19
C TYR A 211 9.88 -9.67 2.21
N LEU A 212 9.77 -10.69 3.06
CA LEU A 212 8.56 -11.01 3.81
C LEU A 212 8.59 -10.48 5.25
N VAL A 213 9.76 -10.41 5.87
CA VAL A 213 9.91 -10.04 7.29
C VAL A 213 9.67 -8.55 7.49
N THR A 214 8.61 -8.20 8.22
CA THR A 214 8.17 -6.79 8.36
C THR A 214 9.27 -5.83 8.84
N PRO A 215 10.03 -6.11 9.93
CA PRO A 215 11.10 -5.21 10.39
C PRO A 215 12.18 -4.87 9.34
N VAL A 216 12.40 -5.74 8.35
CA VAL A 216 13.36 -5.52 7.27
C VAL A 216 12.89 -4.39 6.33
N ARG A 217 11.59 -4.15 6.22
CA ARG A 217 11.01 -3.24 5.21
C ARG A 217 10.50 -1.93 5.80
N VAL A 218 10.50 -1.78 7.14
CA VAL A 218 9.99 -0.59 7.85
C VAL A 218 10.65 0.72 7.41
N TYR A 219 11.92 0.71 6.96
CA TYR A 219 12.62 1.92 6.52
C TYR A 219 11.88 2.68 5.40
N GLU A 220 11.12 2.00 4.54
CA GLU A 220 10.37 2.61 3.43
C GLU A 220 9.21 3.45 3.98
N PHE A 221 8.47 2.90 4.94
CA PHE A 221 7.42 3.63 5.64
C PHE A 221 7.96 4.77 6.51
N VAL A 222 9.15 4.58 7.09
CA VAL A 222 9.86 5.64 7.84
C VAL A 222 10.19 6.81 6.92
N ILE A 223 10.72 6.57 5.72
CA ILE A 223 11.01 7.63 4.73
C ILE A 223 9.74 8.45 4.48
N GLY A 224 8.62 7.80 4.19
CA GLY A 224 7.32 8.47 4.02
C GLY A 224 6.90 9.28 5.25
N THR A 225 7.06 8.72 6.44
CA THR A 225 6.69 9.40 7.70
C THR A 225 7.60 10.60 8.00
N MET A 226 8.88 10.53 7.68
CA MET A 226 9.82 11.64 7.84
C MET A 226 9.44 12.81 6.93
N LEU A 227 8.99 12.53 5.70
CA LEU A 227 8.41 13.56 4.81
C LEU A 227 7.16 14.19 5.43
N ALA A 228 6.28 13.37 6.00
CA ALA A 228 5.09 13.86 6.69
C ALA A 228 5.43 14.75 7.90
N LEU A 229 6.43 14.37 8.69
CA LEU A 229 6.91 15.13 9.85
C LEU A 229 7.60 16.44 9.46
N GLY A 230 8.33 16.45 8.34
CA GLY A 230 8.93 17.67 7.81
C GLY A 230 7.88 18.65 7.26
N GLY A 231 6.72 18.16 6.82
CA GLY A 231 5.56 18.97 6.44
C GLY A 231 5.87 19.95 5.30
N THR A 232 5.46 21.21 5.46
CA THR A 232 5.67 22.29 4.49
C THR A 232 7.09 22.86 4.47
N ARG A 233 8.02 22.33 5.28
CA ARG A 233 9.42 22.81 5.28
C ARG A 233 10.14 22.53 3.96
N PHE A 234 9.63 21.59 3.18
CA PHE A 234 10.19 21.24 1.88
C PHE A 234 9.50 22.02 0.76
N VAL A 235 9.82 23.31 0.63
CA VAL A 235 9.46 24.09 -0.57
C VAL A 235 10.71 24.22 -1.43
N LEU A 236 10.74 23.47 -2.53
CA LEU A 236 11.84 23.52 -3.48
C LEU A 236 11.67 24.68 -4.48
N PRO A 237 12.76 25.36 -4.88
CA PRO A 237 12.74 26.25 -6.03
C PRO A 237 12.27 25.52 -7.29
N LYS A 238 11.64 26.25 -8.23
CA LYS A 238 10.99 25.65 -9.42
C LYS A 238 11.88 24.69 -10.21
N ALA A 239 13.13 25.09 -10.47
CA ALA A 239 14.08 24.26 -11.21
C ALA A 239 14.46 22.99 -10.43
N THR A 240 14.70 23.13 -9.12
CA THR A 240 15.01 22.00 -8.23
C THR A 240 13.84 21.05 -8.08
N ALA A 241 12.60 21.56 -8.00
CA ALA A 241 11.39 20.75 -7.97
C ALA A 241 11.21 19.95 -9.27
N ALA A 242 11.40 20.58 -10.42
CA ALA A 242 11.33 19.89 -11.70
C ALA A 242 12.39 18.78 -11.84
N ALA A 243 13.64 19.08 -11.45
CA ALA A 243 14.71 18.08 -11.44
C ALA A 243 14.43 16.94 -10.46
N ALA A 244 14.00 17.25 -9.23
CA ALA A 244 13.64 16.25 -8.23
C ALA A 244 12.48 15.35 -8.70
N SER A 245 11.45 15.93 -9.34
CA SER A 245 10.34 15.16 -9.90
C SER A 245 10.79 14.22 -11.02
N LEU A 246 11.62 14.72 -11.95
CA LEU A 246 12.17 13.91 -13.05
C LEU A 246 13.05 12.77 -12.53
N LEU A 247 13.98 13.08 -11.61
CA LEU A 247 14.84 12.09 -10.97
C LEU A 247 14.02 11.09 -10.15
N GLY A 248 12.96 11.55 -9.49
CA GLY A 248 12.06 10.71 -8.70
C GLY A 248 11.33 9.68 -9.57
N TRP A 249 10.74 10.12 -10.68
CA TRP A 249 10.10 9.21 -11.64
C TRP A 249 11.10 8.27 -12.31
N ALA A 250 12.29 8.77 -12.67
CA ALA A 250 13.36 7.94 -13.22
C ALA A 250 13.78 6.86 -12.21
N ALA A 251 13.94 7.19 -10.92
CA ALA A 251 14.29 6.25 -9.87
C ALA A 251 13.20 5.21 -9.58
N ILE A 252 11.92 5.52 -9.83
CA ILE A 252 10.82 4.54 -9.75
C ILE A 252 10.81 3.59 -10.96
N LEU A 253 11.05 4.12 -12.18
CA LEU A 253 10.83 3.38 -13.43
C LEU A 253 12.08 2.64 -13.92
N LEU A 254 13.26 3.23 -13.81
CA LEU A 254 14.50 2.67 -14.35
C LEU A 254 14.93 1.35 -13.72
N PRO A 255 14.71 1.07 -12.42
CA PRO A 255 15.13 -0.22 -11.86
C PRO A 255 14.37 -1.43 -12.43
N VAL A 256 13.16 -1.24 -12.98
CA VAL A 256 12.28 -2.32 -13.45
C VAL A 256 12.94 -3.27 -14.47
N PRO A 257 13.62 -2.79 -15.53
CA PRO A 257 14.33 -3.67 -16.46
C PRO A 257 15.66 -4.24 -15.95
N PHE A 258 16.24 -3.73 -14.86
CA PHE A 258 17.60 -4.08 -14.42
C PHE A 258 17.68 -4.88 -13.13
N ILE A 259 16.64 -4.82 -12.28
CA ILE A 259 16.56 -5.63 -11.06
C ILE A 259 15.85 -6.94 -11.38
N ASP A 260 16.38 -8.05 -10.88
CA ASP A 260 15.86 -9.41 -11.06
C ASP A 260 16.08 -10.24 -9.78
N HIS A 261 15.81 -11.55 -9.82
CA HIS A 261 15.97 -12.43 -8.66
C HIS A 261 17.45 -12.67 -8.27
N TYR A 262 18.41 -12.41 -9.17
CA TYR A 262 19.84 -12.49 -8.87
C TYR A 262 20.34 -11.25 -8.14
N SER A 263 19.68 -10.12 -8.34
CA SER A 263 19.97 -8.87 -7.66
C SER A 263 19.88 -9.02 -6.13
N PRO A 264 20.68 -8.26 -5.35
CA PRO A 264 20.60 -8.25 -3.89
C PRO A 264 19.39 -7.42 -3.42
N TYR A 265 18.19 -7.81 -3.86
CA TYR A 265 16.91 -7.18 -3.55
C TYR A 265 16.24 -7.90 -2.37
N PRO A 266 15.59 -7.19 -1.42
CA PRO A 266 15.41 -5.73 -1.39
C PRO A 266 16.69 -4.94 -1.05
N GLY A 267 17.31 -5.23 0.10
CA GLY A 267 18.58 -4.65 0.52
C GLY A 267 18.68 -3.13 0.34
N ALA A 268 19.86 -2.65 -0.04
CA ALA A 268 20.08 -1.23 -0.31
C ALA A 268 19.50 -0.76 -1.65
N ILE A 269 19.31 -1.65 -2.63
CA ILE A 269 18.85 -1.27 -3.97
C ILE A 269 17.37 -0.87 -3.99
N ALA A 270 16.57 -1.36 -3.04
CA ALA A 270 15.19 -0.90 -2.80
C ALA A 270 15.12 0.57 -2.33
N LEU A 271 16.24 1.20 -1.90
CA LEU A 271 16.25 2.64 -1.65
C LEU A 271 16.05 3.47 -2.92
N ILE A 272 16.40 2.95 -4.10
CA ILE A 272 16.31 3.70 -5.36
C ILE A 272 14.84 4.12 -5.61
N PRO A 273 13.87 3.19 -5.73
CA PRO A 273 12.46 3.56 -5.88
C PRO A 273 11.88 4.26 -4.63
N ALA A 274 12.33 3.92 -3.41
CA ALA A 274 11.84 4.55 -2.18
C ALA A 274 12.21 6.04 -2.10
N VAL A 275 13.47 6.38 -2.34
CA VAL A 275 13.94 7.77 -2.46
C VAL A 275 13.32 8.43 -3.68
N GLY A 276 13.10 7.69 -4.77
CA GLY A 276 12.39 8.18 -5.94
C GLY A 276 10.99 8.69 -5.61
N ALA A 277 10.19 7.90 -4.88
CA ALA A 277 8.88 8.31 -4.38
C ALA A 277 8.96 9.52 -3.45
N ALA A 278 9.97 9.58 -2.57
CA ALA A 278 10.20 10.72 -1.70
C ALA A 278 10.47 12.01 -2.48
N LEU A 279 11.29 11.94 -3.54
CA LEU A 279 11.59 13.06 -4.42
C LEU A 279 10.35 13.54 -5.17
N VAL A 280 9.52 12.63 -5.69
CA VAL A 280 8.23 12.99 -6.33
C VAL A 280 7.31 13.71 -5.34
N ILE A 281 7.17 13.17 -4.12
CA ILE A 281 6.32 13.76 -3.08
C ILE A 281 6.80 15.17 -2.67
N VAL A 282 8.12 15.36 -2.51
CA VAL A 282 8.70 16.66 -2.12
C VAL A 282 8.63 17.68 -3.25
N ALA A 283 8.92 17.27 -4.49
CA ALA A 283 8.87 18.16 -5.64
C ALA A 283 7.50 18.83 -5.81
N ASP A 284 6.43 18.07 -5.55
CA ASP A 284 5.06 18.52 -5.77
C ASP A 284 4.41 19.25 -4.59
N ALA A 285 5.15 19.42 -3.48
CA ALA A 285 4.73 20.28 -2.38
C ALA A 285 4.53 21.75 -2.81
N SER A 286 5.06 22.13 -3.98
CA SER A 286 4.87 23.45 -4.60
C SER A 286 3.57 23.60 -5.41
N GLY A 287 2.76 22.54 -5.52
CA GLY A 287 1.45 22.56 -6.20
C GLY A 287 1.52 22.53 -7.72
N ARG A 288 2.57 21.94 -8.30
CA ARG A 288 2.82 21.97 -9.75
C ARG A 288 3.07 20.56 -10.30
N HIS A 289 1.96 19.89 -10.56
CA HIS A 289 1.91 18.55 -11.10
C HIS A 289 2.20 18.51 -12.61
N TRP A 290 2.73 17.39 -13.10
CA TRP A 290 2.81 17.13 -14.53
C TRP A 290 1.40 16.86 -15.05
N ARG A 291 1.05 17.32 -16.25
CA ARG A 291 -0.29 17.07 -16.84
C ARG A 291 -0.63 15.57 -16.89
N LEU A 292 0.39 14.72 -17.06
CA LEU A 292 0.22 13.27 -17.06
C LEU A 292 -0.15 12.74 -15.66
N THR A 293 0.50 13.24 -14.61
CA THR A 293 0.24 12.78 -13.24
C THR A 293 -1.15 13.20 -12.78
N SER A 294 -1.66 14.37 -13.21
CA SER A 294 -3.03 14.83 -12.89
C SER A 294 -4.11 14.35 -13.87
N SER A 295 -3.79 13.51 -14.85
CA SER A 295 -4.76 13.02 -15.84
C SER A 295 -5.85 12.14 -15.22
N ALA A 296 -7.09 12.22 -15.71
CA ALA A 296 -8.21 11.45 -15.18
C ALA A 296 -7.96 9.92 -15.13
N PRO A 297 -7.34 9.28 -16.16
CA PRO A 297 -7.01 7.85 -16.09
C PRO A 297 -6.03 7.52 -14.96
N MET A 298 -5.01 8.36 -14.77
CA MET A 298 -4.02 8.18 -13.70
C MET A 298 -4.67 8.29 -12.32
N GLN A 299 -5.54 9.27 -12.14
CA GLN A 299 -6.26 9.48 -10.89
C GLN A 299 -7.26 8.34 -10.59
N LEU A 300 -7.97 7.87 -11.63
CA LEU A 300 -8.88 6.72 -11.51
C LEU A 300 -8.11 5.45 -11.13
N LEU A 301 -7.00 5.17 -11.80
CA LEU A 301 -6.22 3.96 -11.52
C LEU A 301 -5.56 4.03 -10.14
N GLY A 302 -5.10 5.20 -9.73
CA GLY A 302 -4.59 5.44 -8.37
C GLY A 302 -5.68 5.20 -7.33
N ASP A 303 -6.89 5.70 -7.55
CA ASP A 303 -8.04 5.48 -6.68
C ASP A 303 -8.42 3.99 -6.58
N LEU A 304 -8.42 3.26 -7.71
CA LEU A 304 -8.70 1.83 -7.79
C LEU A 304 -7.54 0.92 -7.37
N SER A 305 -6.34 1.46 -7.09
CA SER A 305 -5.11 0.66 -6.96
C SER A 305 -5.22 -0.47 -5.95
N TYR A 306 -5.96 -0.25 -4.86
CA TYR A 306 -6.17 -1.25 -3.81
C TYR A 306 -7.03 -2.41 -4.31
N SER A 307 -8.21 -2.13 -4.88
CA SER A 307 -9.09 -3.19 -5.37
C SER A 307 -8.50 -3.92 -6.58
N VAL A 308 -7.73 -3.24 -7.44
CA VAL A 308 -6.97 -3.89 -8.53
C VAL A 308 -5.89 -4.81 -7.94
N TYR A 309 -5.21 -4.38 -6.89
CA TYR A 309 -4.23 -5.21 -6.19
C TYR A 309 -4.85 -6.52 -5.69
N LEU A 310 -6.05 -6.47 -5.11
CA LEU A 310 -6.71 -7.69 -4.62
C LEU A 310 -7.14 -8.63 -5.75
N TRP A 311 -7.67 -8.11 -6.86
CA TRP A 311 -8.24 -8.95 -7.92
C TRP A 311 -7.24 -9.46 -8.95
N HIS A 312 -6.17 -8.73 -9.23
CA HIS A 312 -5.27 -9.08 -10.33
C HIS A 312 -4.61 -10.44 -10.14
N TYR A 313 -4.07 -10.70 -8.95
CA TYR A 313 -3.27 -11.88 -8.71
C TYR A 313 -4.11 -13.16 -8.65
N PRO A 314 -5.28 -13.21 -7.98
CA PRO A 314 -6.18 -14.35 -8.07
C PRO A 314 -6.56 -14.70 -9.51
N LEU A 315 -6.88 -13.70 -10.34
CA LEU A 315 -7.21 -13.94 -11.74
C LEU A 315 -6.01 -14.50 -12.52
N ILE A 316 -4.80 -14.02 -12.26
CA ILE A 316 -3.58 -14.54 -12.89
C ILE A 316 -3.34 -16.01 -12.51
N ILE A 317 -3.49 -16.37 -11.23
CA ILE A 317 -3.20 -17.72 -10.74
C ILE A 317 -4.33 -18.72 -11.06
N LEU A 318 -5.59 -18.30 -11.01
CA LEU A 318 -6.74 -19.20 -11.20
C LEU A 318 -7.08 -19.46 -12.67
N THR A 319 -6.84 -18.49 -13.57
CA THR A 319 -7.17 -18.65 -15.00
C THR A 319 -6.49 -19.85 -15.67
N PRO A 320 -5.19 -20.14 -15.42
CA PRO A 320 -4.53 -21.37 -15.87
C PRO A 320 -5.31 -22.66 -15.57
N TYR A 321 -5.97 -22.78 -14.42
CA TYR A 321 -6.75 -23.97 -14.07
C TYR A 321 -8.04 -24.11 -14.89
N ALA A 322 -8.51 -23.02 -15.50
CA ALA A 322 -9.77 -22.98 -16.25
C ALA A 322 -9.59 -23.04 -17.78
N VAL A 323 -8.36 -22.98 -18.28
CA VAL A 323 -8.08 -22.90 -19.73
C VAL A 323 -7.33 -24.14 -20.26
N PRO A 324 -7.62 -24.59 -21.49
CA PRO A 324 -6.90 -25.71 -22.10
C PRO A 324 -5.40 -25.46 -22.16
N GLY A 325 -4.61 -26.43 -21.71
CA GLY A 325 -3.15 -26.38 -21.72
C GLY A 325 -2.51 -25.61 -20.55
N GLY A 326 -3.30 -25.00 -19.65
CA GLY A 326 -2.76 -24.44 -18.41
C GLY A 326 -1.88 -23.20 -18.56
N VAL A 327 -1.90 -22.54 -19.73
CA VAL A 327 -1.00 -21.42 -20.04
C VAL A 327 -1.80 -20.20 -20.50
N LEU A 328 -1.49 -19.05 -19.90
CA LEU A 328 -2.05 -17.76 -20.30
C LEU A 328 -1.42 -17.26 -21.60
N THR A 329 -2.20 -17.33 -22.68
CA THR A 329 -1.90 -16.67 -23.96
C THR A 329 -1.90 -15.14 -23.81
N GLU A 330 -1.31 -14.43 -24.78
CA GLU A 330 -1.22 -12.95 -24.72
C GLU A 330 -2.60 -12.28 -24.64
N TRP A 331 -3.60 -12.76 -25.38
CA TRP A 331 -4.96 -12.19 -25.32
C TRP A 331 -5.62 -12.43 -23.96
N MET A 332 -5.38 -13.60 -23.33
CA MET A 332 -5.90 -13.90 -22.00
C MET A 332 -5.30 -12.96 -20.95
N ARG A 333 -4.02 -12.59 -21.07
CA ARG A 333 -3.37 -11.62 -20.15
C ARG A 333 -4.07 -10.26 -20.19
N TRP A 334 -4.38 -9.75 -21.38
CA TRP A 334 -5.17 -8.52 -21.53
C TRP A 334 -6.59 -8.68 -20.99
N GLY A 335 -7.22 -9.83 -21.22
CA GLY A 335 -8.52 -10.18 -20.63
C GLY A 335 -8.49 -10.15 -19.09
N VAL A 336 -7.44 -10.69 -18.48
CA VAL A 336 -7.23 -10.66 -17.02
C VAL A 336 -7.08 -9.23 -16.51
N ILE A 337 -6.35 -8.35 -17.21
CA ILE A 337 -6.25 -6.93 -16.84
C ILE A 337 -7.63 -6.27 -16.84
N VAL A 338 -8.39 -6.45 -17.93
CA VAL A 338 -9.74 -5.87 -18.06
C VAL A 338 -10.66 -6.39 -16.96
N ALA A 339 -10.67 -7.71 -16.73
CA ALA A 339 -11.45 -8.34 -15.67
C ALA A 339 -11.06 -7.80 -14.29
N SER A 340 -9.76 -7.65 -14.02
CA SER A 340 -9.25 -7.11 -12.76
C SER A 340 -9.76 -5.69 -12.51
N VAL A 341 -9.72 -4.82 -13.51
CA VAL A 341 -10.19 -3.43 -13.39
C VAL A 341 -11.72 -3.36 -13.24
N VAL A 342 -12.47 -4.18 -13.97
CA VAL A 342 -13.94 -4.23 -13.87
C VAL A 342 -14.38 -4.73 -12.49
N LEU A 343 -13.77 -5.81 -11.99
CA LEU A 343 -14.05 -6.34 -10.66
C LEU A 343 -13.61 -5.35 -9.58
N ALA A 344 -12.43 -4.74 -9.71
CA ALA A 344 -11.95 -3.71 -8.80
C ALA A 344 -12.91 -2.52 -8.69
N TYR A 345 -13.36 -1.99 -9.84
CA TYR A 345 -14.33 -0.89 -9.87
C TYR A 345 -15.65 -1.30 -9.22
N SER A 346 -16.14 -2.50 -9.53
CA SER A 346 -17.39 -3.03 -8.99
C SER A 346 -17.31 -3.24 -7.48
N THR A 347 -16.25 -3.89 -6.98
CA THR A 347 -15.99 -4.09 -5.55
C THR A 347 -15.89 -2.77 -4.81
N LYS A 348 -15.20 -1.78 -5.38
CA LYS A 348 -15.09 -0.46 -4.76
C LYS A 348 -16.47 0.19 -4.60
N ARG A 349 -17.26 0.23 -5.68
CA ARG A 349 -18.57 0.92 -5.69
C ARG A 349 -19.65 0.19 -4.90
N LEU A 350 -19.65 -1.14 -4.94
CA LEU A 350 -20.73 -1.96 -4.39
C LEU A 350 -20.45 -2.48 -2.98
N VAL A 351 -19.18 -2.52 -2.56
CA VAL A 351 -18.78 -3.11 -1.27
C VAL A 351 -17.97 -2.14 -0.43
N GLU A 352 -16.84 -1.63 -0.94
CA GLU A 352 -15.94 -0.77 -0.16
C GLU A 352 -16.61 0.56 0.23
N ASP A 353 -17.07 1.35 -0.75
CA ASP A 353 -17.64 2.67 -0.52
C ASP A 353 -18.90 2.61 0.36
N PRO A 354 -19.87 1.69 0.15
CA PRO A 354 -21.03 1.55 1.03
C PRO A 354 -20.66 1.22 2.47
N VAL A 355 -19.78 0.24 2.70
CA VAL A 355 -19.38 -0.16 4.07
C VAL A 355 -18.59 0.96 4.76
N ARG A 356 -17.76 1.69 4.00
CA ARG A 356 -16.98 2.83 4.50
C ARG A 356 -17.86 3.93 5.07
N THR A 357 -19.00 4.20 4.43
CA THR A 357 -19.91 5.30 4.80
C THR A 357 -21.15 4.87 5.57
N TRP A 358 -21.35 3.58 5.84
CA TRP A 358 -22.54 3.07 6.51
C TRP A 358 -22.69 3.68 7.93
N PRO A 359 -23.75 4.46 8.22
CA PRO A 359 -23.90 5.15 9.50
C PRO A 359 -23.74 4.26 10.74
N LEU A 360 -24.33 3.05 10.73
CA LEU A 360 -24.23 2.10 11.84
C LEU A 360 -22.76 1.79 12.24
N LEU A 361 -21.89 1.60 11.26
CA LEU A 361 -20.47 1.32 11.50
C LEU A 361 -19.67 2.61 11.75
N VAL A 362 -20.07 3.73 11.11
CA VAL A 362 -19.42 5.03 11.31
C VAL A 362 -19.59 5.54 12.73
N ASP A 363 -20.79 5.41 13.27
CA ASP A 363 -21.16 5.96 14.57
C ASP A 363 -20.71 5.08 15.75
N SER A 364 -20.46 3.79 15.50
CA SER A 364 -20.04 2.82 16.52
C SER A 364 -18.75 2.08 16.16
N THR A 365 -17.66 2.45 16.86
CA THR A 365 -16.39 1.71 16.78
C THR A 365 -16.54 0.26 17.24
N ARG A 366 -17.36 0.01 18.26
CA ARG A 366 -17.63 -1.35 18.75
C ARG A 366 -18.26 -2.21 17.66
N LEU A 367 -19.28 -1.69 16.97
CA LEU A 367 -19.93 -2.44 15.89
C LEU A 367 -18.98 -2.68 14.73
N THR A 368 -18.10 -1.72 14.41
CA THR A 368 -17.04 -1.91 13.41
C THR A 368 -16.13 -3.09 13.78
N PHE A 369 -15.69 -3.22 15.04
CA PHE A 369 -14.83 -4.33 15.45
C PHE A 369 -15.58 -5.67 15.53
N VAL A 370 -16.86 -5.67 15.88
CA VAL A 370 -17.69 -6.89 15.81
C VAL A 370 -17.81 -7.35 14.35
N ALA A 371 -18.11 -6.43 13.43
CA ALA A 371 -18.16 -6.72 11.99
C ALA A 371 -16.81 -7.23 11.47
N MET A 372 -15.70 -6.65 11.94
CA MET A 372 -14.34 -7.09 11.64
C MET A 372 -14.15 -8.57 12.00
N VAL A 373 -14.40 -8.92 13.26
CA VAL A 373 -14.23 -10.30 13.76
C VAL A 373 -15.14 -11.26 13.03
N ALA A 374 -16.42 -10.90 12.82
CA ALA A 374 -17.35 -11.74 12.08
C ALA A 374 -16.90 -11.98 10.63
N CYS A 375 -16.40 -10.95 9.95
CA CYS A 375 -15.88 -11.03 8.59
C CYS A 375 -14.65 -11.94 8.51
N MET A 376 -13.66 -11.73 9.39
CA MET A 376 -12.45 -12.56 9.46
C MET A 376 -12.79 -14.01 9.79
N ALA A 377 -13.67 -14.25 10.77
CA ALA A 377 -14.12 -15.58 11.13
C ALA A 377 -14.84 -16.28 9.97
N THR A 378 -15.67 -15.56 9.21
CA THR A 378 -16.36 -16.10 8.02
C THR A 378 -15.36 -16.57 6.97
N VAL A 379 -14.34 -15.75 6.68
CA VAL A 379 -13.28 -16.13 5.74
C VAL A 379 -12.51 -17.35 6.23
N CYS A 380 -12.10 -17.37 7.50
CA CYS A 380 -11.38 -18.51 8.08
C CYS A 380 -12.22 -19.79 8.08
N LEU A 381 -13.53 -19.71 8.38
CA LEU A 381 -14.43 -20.86 8.32
C LEU A 381 -14.63 -21.36 6.89
N ALA A 382 -14.77 -20.45 5.92
CA ALA A 382 -14.87 -20.81 4.51
C ALA A 382 -13.59 -21.50 4.02
N ALA A 383 -12.41 -20.97 4.36
CA ALA A 383 -11.12 -21.60 4.07
C ALA A 383 -11.01 -22.96 4.77
N GLY A 384 -11.45 -23.06 6.03
CA GLY A 384 -11.46 -24.29 6.79
C GLY A 384 -12.27 -25.39 6.12
N ALA A 385 -13.37 -25.06 5.43
CA ALA A 385 -14.16 -26.04 4.68
C ALA A 385 -13.35 -26.79 3.61
N LEU A 386 -12.31 -26.18 3.02
CA LEU A 386 -11.41 -26.86 2.08
C LEU A 386 -10.57 -27.96 2.75
N LEU A 387 -10.34 -27.90 4.07
CA LEU A 387 -9.59 -28.93 4.80
C LEU A 387 -10.41 -30.19 5.10
N TRP A 388 -11.75 -30.07 5.09
CA TRP A 388 -12.67 -31.14 5.48
C TRP A 388 -13.45 -31.74 4.29
N ALA A 389 -13.44 -31.06 3.14
CA ALA A 389 -14.19 -31.44 1.94
C ALA A 389 -13.42 -32.40 1.04
#